data_AF-A0A522NY42-F1
#
_entry.id   AF-A0A522NY42-F1
#
_cell.length_a   1.000
_cell.length_b   1.000
_cell.length_c   1.000
_cell.angle_alpha   90.00
_cell.angle_beta   90.00
_cell.angle_gamma   90.00
#
_symmetry.space_group_name_H-M   'P 1'
#
loop_
_entity.id
_entity.type
_entity.pdbx_description
1 polymer ?
#
loop_
_entity_poly.entity_id
_entity_poly.type
_entity_poly.pdbx_seq_one_letter_code
_entity_poly.pdbx_strand_id
1 'polypeptide(L)'
;MDDHPLHQRIEGLSDEEERLYAEAGAGGGLSVADRERLQAIKVELDQCFDLLHQREARRAAGLDPEEAKVRPATVVEHYQQ
;
A
#
# COMPACT_ATOMS: atom_id res chain seq x y z
N MET A 1 2.08 -15.50 -13.14
CA MET A 1 3.12 -14.49 -12.87
C MET A 1 3.47 -14.56 -11.39
N ASP A 2 4.70 -14.23 -11.03
CA ASP A 2 5.15 -14.20 -9.63
C ASP A 2 4.60 -12.95 -8.92
N ASP A 3 4.40 -13.05 -7.61
CA ASP A 3 3.96 -11.94 -6.75
C ASP A 3 5.14 -11.04 -6.35
N HIS A 4 6.36 -11.41 -6.74
CA HIS A 4 7.59 -10.66 -6.45
C HIS A 4 7.52 -9.15 -6.76
N PRO A 5 6.94 -8.67 -7.88
CA PRO A 5 6.80 -7.24 -8.13
C PRO A 5 5.91 -6.52 -7.10
N LEU A 6 4.89 -7.19 -6.56
CA LEU A 6 4.04 -6.64 -5.50
C LEU A 6 4.79 -6.58 -4.17
N HIS A 7 5.57 -7.61 -3.84
CA HIS A 7 6.43 -7.60 -2.66
C HIS A 7 7.46 -6.46 -2.70
N GLN A 8 8.15 -6.30 -3.82
CA GLN A 8 9.08 -5.18 -4.02
C GLN A 8 8.39 -3.81 -3.89
N ARG A 9 7.15 -3.68 -4.37
CA ARG A 9 6.38 -2.45 -4.22
C ARG A 9 6.03 -2.17 -2.76
N ILE A 10 5.59 -3.18 -2.02
CA ILE A 10 5.28 -3.08 -0.58
C ILE A 10 6.53 -2.67 0.20
N GLU A 11 7.66 -3.32 -0.03
CA GLU A 11 8.94 -2.99 0.62
C GLU A 11 9.34 -1.53 0.35
N GLY A 12 9.29 -1.10 -0.92
CA GLY A 12 9.61 0.29 -1.26
C GLY A 12 8.68 1.32 -0.61
N LEU A 13 7.39 0.99 -0.46
CA LEU A 13 6.41 1.85 0.21
C LEU A 13 6.65 1.93 1.72
N SER A 14 6.98 0.80 2.36
CA SER A 14 7.34 0.75 3.78
C SER A 14 8.64 1.51 4.07
N ASP A 15 9.66 1.36 3.22
CA ASP A 15 10.91 2.11 3.33
C ASP A 15 10.68 3.63 3.23
N GLU A 16 9.78 4.05 2.33
CA GLU A 16 9.43 5.46 2.17
C GLU A 16 8.66 6.01 3.39
N GLU A 17 7.71 5.24 3.93
CA GLU A 17 7.01 5.59 5.17
C GLU A 17 7.99 5.79 6.33
N GLU A 18 8.93 4.85 6.52
CA GLU A 18 9.93 4.93 7.58
C GLU A 18 10.81 6.18 7.44
N ARG A 19 11.24 6.51 6.21
CA ARG A 19 12.03 7.72 5.93
C ARG A 19 11.27 9.00 6.28
N LEU A 20 10.00 9.10 5.90
CA LEU A 20 9.18 10.28 6.21
C LEU A 20 9.02 10.48 7.72
N TYR A 21 8.81 9.40 8.48
CA TYR A 21 8.77 9.50 9.94
C TYR A 21 10.14 9.82 10.57
N ALA A 22 11.22 9.26 10.02
CA ALA A 22 12.58 9.55 10.50
C ALA A 22 12.95 11.03 10.29
N GLU A 23 12.65 11.58 9.11
CA GLU A 23 12.86 12.99 8.78
C GLU A 23 12.01 13.91 9.66
N ALA A 24 10.74 13.56 9.89
CA ALA A 24 9.88 14.30 10.81
C ALA A 24 10.41 14.30 12.25
N GLY A 25 10.92 13.16 12.72
CA GLY A 25 11.51 13.01 14.06
C GLY A 25 12.82 13.77 14.25
N ALA A 26 13.54 14.08 13.17
CA ALA A 26 14.81 14.79 13.21
C ALA A 26 14.70 16.32 13.44
N GLY A 27 13.49 16.86 13.58
CA GLY A 27 13.28 18.21 14.14
C GLY A 27 12.25 19.09 13.46
N GLY A 28 11.60 18.62 12.38
CA GLY A 28 10.60 19.41 11.63
C GLY A 28 9.15 19.02 11.87
N GLY A 29 8.89 17.81 12.39
CA GLY A 29 7.56 17.19 12.31
C GLY A 29 7.16 16.88 10.86
N LEU A 30 5.99 16.27 10.67
CA LEU A 30 5.46 16.00 9.33
C LEU A 30 4.90 17.28 8.70
N SER A 31 5.40 17.65 7.53
CA SER A 31 4.81 18.70 6.70
C SER A 31 3.45 18.26 6.12
N VAL A 32 2.71 19.20 5.52
CA VAL A 32 1.45 18.86 4.82
C VAL A 32 1.72 17.88 3.68
N ALA A 33 2.80 18.10 2.92
CA ALA A 33 3.21 17.21 1.83
C ALA A 33 3.56 15.80 2.33
N ASP A 34 4.25 15.70 3.48
CA ASP A 34 4.59 14.39 4.05
C ASP A 34 3.33 13.64 4.50
N ARG A 35 2.36 14.34 5.07
CA ARG A 35 1.07 13.75 5.47
C ARG A 35 0.28 13.27 4.25
N GLU A 36 0.24 14.06 3.18
CA GLU A 36 -0.39 13.66 1.92
C GLU A 36 0.31 12.44 1.32
N ARG A 37 1.65 12.40 1.37
CA ARG A 37 2.42 11.25 0.88
C ARG A 37 2.19 10.01 1.72
N LEU A 38 2.21 10.12 3.05
CA LEU A 38 1.88 9.02 3.96
C LEU A 38 0.47 8.47 3.70
N GLN A 39 -0.51 9.35 3.44
CA GLN A 39 -1.86 8.92 3.10
C GLN A 39 -1.89 8.16 1.77
N ALA A 40 -1.16 8.62 0.76
CA ALA A 40 -1.02 7.91 -0.51
C ALA A 40 -0.34 6.55 -0.33
N ILE A 41 0.75 6.49 0.44
CA ILE A 41 1.47 5.24 0.74
C ILE A 41 0.55 4.21 1.39
N LYS A 42 -0.26 4.62 2.38
CA LYS A 42 -1.23 3.72 3.03
C LYS A 42 -2.23 3.14 2.03
N VAL A 43 -2.78 3.98 1.16
CA VAL A 43 -3.72 3.55 0.11
C VAL A 43 -3.05 2.57 -0.86
N GLU A 44 -1.81 2.85 -1.27
CA GLU A 44 -1.06 1.97 -2.17
C GLU A 44 -0.72 0.62 -1.51
N LEU A 45 -0.36 0.61 -0.22
CA LEU A 45 -0.12 -0.60 0.56
C LEU A 45 -1.38 -1.46 0.66
N ASP A 46 -2.52 -0.85 1.01
CA ASP A 46 -3.82 -1.54 1.08
C ASP A 46 -4.16 -2.20 -0.26
N GLN A 47 -3.93 -1.50 -1.38
CA GLN A 47 -4.14 -2.04 -2.72
C GLN A 47 -3.23 -3.22 -3.04
N CYS A 48 -1.95 -3.14 -2.65
CA CYS A 48 -1.00 -4.23 -2.87
C CYS A 48 -1.38 -5.48 -2.05
N PHE A 49 -1.69 -5.31 -0.77
CA PHE A 49 -2.13 -6.41 0.08
C PHE A 49 -3.47 -7.00 -0.36
N ASP A 50 -4.42 -6.18 -0.78
CA ASP A 50 -5.69 -6.66 -1.33
C ASP A 50 -5.48 -7.50 -2.59
N LEU A 51 -4.61 -7.05 -3.50
CA LEU A 51 -4.29 -7.79 -4.71
C LEU A 51 -3.61 -9.12 -4.41
N LEU A 52 -2.68 -9.17 -3.44
CA LEU A 52 -2.06 -10.41 -2.98
C LEU A 52 -3.09 -11.41 -2.47
N HIS A 53 -3.98 -10.97 -1.58
CA HIS A 53 -5.06 -11.82 -1.06
C HIS A 53 -6.01 -12.29 -2.17
N GLN A 54 -6.36 -11.42 -3.13
CA GLN A 54 -7.19 -11.80 -4.28
C GLN A 54 -6.52 -12.90 -5.13
N ARG A 55 -5.20 -12.80 -5.34
CA ARG A 55 -4.43 -13.79 -6.11
C ARG A 55 -4.34 -15.11 -5.37
N GLU A 56 -4.10 -15.08 -4.06
CA GLU A 56 -4.10 -16.27 -3.21
C GLU A 56 -5.46 -16.98 -3.21
N ALA A 57 -6.55 -16.23 -3.03
CA ALA A 57 -7.90 -16.77 -3.05
C ALA A 57 -8.25 -17.44 -4.39
N ARG A 58 -7.81 -16.85 -5.51
CA ARG A 58 -7.98 -17.44 -6.85
C ARG A 58 -7.19 -18.73 -7.01
N ARG A 59 -5.93 -18.77 -6.57
CA ARG A 59 -5.13 -20.01 -6.58
C ARG A 59 -5.81 -21.11 -5.76
N ALA A 60 -6.29 -20.78 -4.57
CA ALA A 60 -7.00 -21.73 -3.70
C ALA A 60 -8.30 -22.26 -4.33
N ALA A 61 -8.97 -21.45 -5.16
CA ALA A 61 -10.16 -21.83 -5.91
C ALA A 61 -9.85 -22.54 -7.25
N GLY A 62 -8.58 -22.74 -7.62
CA GLY A 62 -8.19 -23.29 -8.93
C GLY A 62 -8.47 -22.35 -10.11
N LEU A 63 -8.64 -21.05 -9.84
CA LEU A 63 -8.85 -20.00 -10.84
C LEU A 63 -7.51 -19.36 -11.21
N ASP A 64 -7.47 -18.65 -12.35
CA ASP A 64 -6.28 -17.91 -12.78
C ASP A 64 -6.05 -16.68 -11.89
N PRO A 65 -4.95 -16.62 -11.08
CA PRO A 65 -4.64 -15.46 -10.25
C PRO A 65 -4.40 -14.17 -11.05
N GLU A 66 -4.06 -14.24 -12.33
CA GLU A 66 -3.81 -13.06 -13.16
C GLU A 66 -5.10 -12.29 -13.50
N GLU A 67 -6.28 -12.89 -13.28
CA GLU A 67 -7.55 -12.19 -13.39
C GLU A 67 -7.87 -11.29 -12.18
N ALA A 68 -7.03 -11.31 -11.13
CA ALA A 68 -7.15 -10.38 -10.02
C ALA A 68 -6.90 -8.93 -10.47
N LYS A 69 -7.70 -8.00 -9.96
CA LYS A 69 -7.62 -6.59 -10.34
C LYS A 69 -7.49 -5.74 -9.10
N VAL A 70 -6.60 -4.76 -9.17
CA VAL A 70 -6.51 -3.70 -8.15
C VAL A 70 -7.89 -3.06 -8.04
N ARG A 71 -8.46 -3.12 -6.85
CA ARG A 71 -9.69 -2.39 -6.57
C ARG A 71 -9.33 -0.91 -6.43
N PRO A 72 -10.16 0.02 -6.96
CA PRO A 72 -9.98 1.42 -6.65
C PRO A 72 -9.91 1.56 -5.13
N ALA A 73 -9.05 2.44 -4.66
CA ALA A 73 -8.96 2.73 -3.23
C ALA A 73 -10.40 2.94 -2.74
N THR A 74 -10.89 2.04 -1.88
CA THR A 74 -12.08 2.35 -1.10
C THR A 74 -11.63 3.50 -0.27
N VAL A 75 -12.05 4.71 -0.67
CA VAL A 75 -11.63 5.93 -0.01
C VAL A 75 -11.92 5.70 1.45
N VAL A 76 -10.87 5.61 2.27
CA VAL A 76 -11.00 5.63 3.72
C VAL A 76 -11.33 7.09 4.06
N GLU A 77 -12.48 7.58 3.58
CA GLU A 77 -13.11 8.83 4.00
C GLU A 77 -13.66 8.64 5.42
N HIS A 78 -12.84 8.19 6.36
CA HIS A 78 -13.24 8.16 7.77
C HIS A 78 -12.06 8.39 8.73
N TYR A 79 -10.99 9.05 8.28
CA TYR A 79 -9.95 9.60 9.17
C TYR A 79 -10.01 11.14 9.30
N GLN A 80 -11.22 11.69 9.28
CA GLN A 80 -11.52 13.02 9.81
C GLN A 80 -12.81 12.97 10.65
N GLN A 81 -12.69 12.48 11.89
CA GLN A 81 -13.58 12.83 13.00
C GLN A 81 -12.71 13.00 14.24
#